data_AF-A0A842VA63-F1
#
_entry.id   AF-A0A842VA63-F1
#
_cell.length_a   1.000
_cell.length_b   1.000
_cell.length_c   1.000
_cell.angle_alpha   90.00
_cell.angle_beta   90.00
_cell.angle_gamma   90.00
#
_symmetry.space_group_name_H-M   'P 1'
#
loop_
_entity.id
_entity.type
_entity.pdbx_description
1 polymer ?
#
loop_
_entity_poly.entity_id
_entity_poly.type
_entity_poly.pdbx_seq_one_letter_code
_entity_poly.pdbx_strand_id
1 'polypeptide(L)'
;MHQEVKFLSLKEPQKRVLLKALGYELDEEDYVVNAETGKRLLCKYTNRKISLQDASVLPGSTIVIGSSPYALAKYVEEYLED
;
A
#
# COMPACT_ATOMS: atom_id res chain seq x y z
N MET A 1 -10.00 5.97 -26.02
CA MET A 1 -9.26 4.69 -25.94
C MET A 1 -9.26 4.29 -24.48
N HIS A 2 -10.11 3.37 -24.04
CA HIS A 2 -10.09 2.91 -22.64
C HIS A 2 -8.92 1.94 -22.47
N GLN A 3 -7.89 2.35 -21.75
CA GLN A 3 -6.84 1.43 -21.32
C GLN A 3 -7.41 0.51 -20.24
N GLU A 4 -7.30 -0.80 -20.47
CA GLU A 4 -7.69 -1.80 -19.48
C GLU A 4 -6.67 -1.80 -18.34
N VAL A 5 -7.07 -1.33 -17.16
CA VAL A 5 -6.20 -1.35 -15.96
C VAL A 5 -6.17 -2.77 -15.42
N LYS A 6 -5.02 -3.44 -15.56
CA LYS A 6 -4.82 -4.80 -15.05
C LYS A 6 -4.14 -4.75 -13.69
N PHE A 7 -4.88 -5.09 -12.64
CA PHE A 7 -4.32 -5.22 -11.30
C PHE A 7 -3.53 -6.53 -11.18
N LEU A 8 -2.26 -6.42 -10.75
CA LEU A 8 -1.43 -7.59 -10.44
C LEU A 8 -1.48 -7.84 -8.94
N SER A 9 -1.87 -9.06 -8.56
CA SER A 9 -1.73 -9.51 -7.18
C SER A 9 -0.30 -9.98 -6.95
N LEU A 10 0.42 -9.26 -6.10
CA LEU A 10 1.77 -9.64 -5.69
C LEU A 10 1.72 -10.67 -4.55
N LYS A 11 2.55 -11.71 -4.66
CA LYS A 11 2.80 -12.65 -3.56
C LYS A 11 3.58 -11.95 -2.45
N GLU A 12 3.48 -12.45 -1.23
CA GLU A 12 4.15 -11.86 -0.05
C GLU A 12 5.65 -11.57 -0.25
N PRO A 13 6.48 -12.47 -0.83
CA PRO A 13 7.90 -12.17 -1.03
C PRO A 13 8.12 -10.95 -1.94
N GLN A 14 7.27 -10.80 -2.97
CA GLN A 14 7.34 -9.68 -3.91
C GLN A 14 6.89 -8.38 -3.24
N LYS A 15 5.83 -8.43 -2.41
CA LYS A 15 5.40 -7.29 -1.59
C LYS A 15 6.51 -6.82 -0.65
N ARG A 16 7.20 -7.75 0.04
CA ARG A 16 8.32 -7.41 0.96
C ARG A 16 9.45 -6.68 0.24
N VAL A 17 9.85 -7.17 -0.94
CA VAL A 17 10.89 -6.52 -1.76
C VAL A 17 10.44 -5.12 -2.19
N LEU A 18 9.19 -4.97 -2.63
CA LEU A 18 8.65 -3.68 -3.04
C LEU A 18 8.58 -2.68 -1.89
N LEU A 19 8.07 -3.09 -0.72
CA LEU A 19 8.03 -2.25 0.49
C LEU A 19 9.43 -1.77 0.87
N LYS A 20 10.42 -2.67 0.84
CA LYS A 20 11.82 -2.31 1.12
C LYS A 20 12.38 -1.29 0.12
N ALA A 21 12.07 -1.45 -1.16
CA ALA A 21 12.47 -0.49 -2.19
C ALA A 21 11.82 0.89 -1.99
N LEU A 22 10.67 0.95 -1.32
CA LEU A 22 9.95 2.19 -0.98
C LEU A 22 10.33 2.77 0.39
N GLY A 23 11.34 2.22 1.08
CA GLY A 23 11.80 2.70 2.39
C GLY A 23 10.95 2.20 3.56
N TYR A 24 10.22 1.10 3.38
CA TYR A 24 9.44 0.45 4.43
C TYR A 24 10.00 -0.93 4.80
N GLU A 25 9.84 -1.30 6.05
CA GLU A 25 10.14 -2.63 6.58
C GLU A 25 8.92 -3.22 7.26
N LEU A 26 9.09 -4.42 7.82
CA LEU A 26 8.06 -5.07 8.63
C LEU A 26 8.59 -5.25 10.04
N ASP A 27 7.74 -4.99 11.04
CA ASP A 27 8.06 -5.33 12.41
C ASP A 27 7.78 -6.82 12.72
N GLU A 28 8.00 -7.22 13.97
CA GLU A 28 7.82 -8.60 14.44
C GLU A 28 6.36 -9.10 14.33
N GLU A 29 5.39 -8.19 14.19
CA GLU A 29 3.97 -8.50 14.04
C GLU A 29 3.50 -8.38 12.57
N ASP A 30 4.44 -8.33 11.61
CA ASP A 30 4.19 -8.14 10.17
C ASP A 30 3.43 -6.84 9.82
N TYR A 31 3.55 -5.79 10.65
CA TYR A 31 3.09 -4.45 10.30
C TYR A 31 4.15 -3.66 9.52
N VAL A 32 3.68 -2.91 8.52
CA VAL A 32 4.53 -2.01 7.73
C VAL A 32 5.02 -0.87 8.62
N VAL A 33 6.33 -0.68 8.69
CA VAL A 33 6.99 0.41 9.41
C VAL A 33 7.84 1.24 8.46
N ASN A 34 7.94 2.53 8.70
CA ASN A 34 8.90 3.38 7.99
C ASN A 34 10.32 3.04 8.49
N ALA A 35 11.23 2.70 7.57
CA ALA A 35 12.56 2.20 7.91
C ALA A 35 13.43 3.25 8.63
N GLU A 36 13.22 4.54 8.36
CA GLU A 36 14.01 5.63 8.95
C GLU A 36 13.55 5.98 10.37
N THR A 37 12.23 5.94 10.61
CA THR A 37 11.63 6.40 11.87
C THR A 37 11.22 5.25 12.80
N GLY A 38 11.12 4.03 12.28
CA GLY A 38 10.59 2.85 12.98
C GLY A 38 9.08 2.92 13.27
N LYS A 39 8.37 3.96 12.81
CA LYS A 39 6.94 4.14 13.10
C LYS A 39 6.10 3.28 12.18
N ARG A 40 5.07 2.63 12.75
CA ARG A 40 4.05 1.92 11.96
C ARG A 40 3.35 2.87 11.00
N LEU A 41 3.25 2.44 9.76
CA LEU A 41 2.51 3.14 8.74
C LEU A 41 1.01 3.01 9.01
N LEU A 42 0.33 4.16 9.01
CA LEU A 42 -1.12 4.23 9.08
C LEU A 42 -1.67 4.52 7.68
N CYS A 43 -2.71 3.79 7.30
CA CYS A 43 -3.46 4.09 6.09
C CYS A 43 -4.07 5.49 6.21
N LYS A 44 -3.76 6.39 5.27
CA LYS A 44 -4.22 7.79 5.33
C LYS A 44 -5.74 7.95 5.34
N TYR A 45 -6.48 7.00 4.80
CA TYR A 45 -7.94 7.05 4.69
C TYR A 45 -8.68 6.43 5.88
N THR A 46 -8.11 5.41 6.51
CA THR A 46 -8.78 4.67 7.59
C THR A 46 -8.14 4.89 8.96
N ASN A 47 -6.95 5.52 8.99
CA ASN A 47 -6.11 5.69 10.16
C ASN A 47 -5.77 4.36 10.88
N ARG A 48 -5.84 3.24 10.15
CA ARG A 48 -5.51 1.90 10.66
C ARG A 48 -4.08 1.52 10.29
N LYS A 49 -3.42 0.77 11.16
CA LYS A 49 -2.10 0.17 10.89
C LYS A 49 -2.19 -0.77 9.69
N ILE A 50 -1.21 -0.69 8.80
CA ILE A 50 -1.15 -1.54 7.60
C ILE A 50 -0.30 -2.77 7.90
N SER A 51 -0.88 -3.97 7.75
CA SER A 51 -0.11 -5.23 7.77
C SER A 51 0.35 -5.61 6.37
N LEU A 52 1.32 -6.51 6.25
CA LEU A 52 1.77 -7.02 4.94
C LEU A 52 0.62 -7.57 4.08
N GLN A 53 -0.34 -8.26 4.71
CA GLN A 53 -1.48 -8.85 4.01
C GLN A 53 -2.41 -7.76 3.45
N ASP A 54 -2.65 -6.71 4.24
CA ASP A 54 -3.52 -5.59 3.88
C ASP A 54 -2.80 -4.50 3.07
N ALA A 55 -1.48 -4.61 2.88
CA ALA A 55 -0.72 -3.61 2.13
C ALA A 55 -1.02 -3.67 0.62
N SER A 56 -1.48 -2.53 0.10
CA SER A 56 -1.64 -2.27 -1.33
C SER A 56 -0.70 -1.15 -1.75
N VAL A 57 0.11 -1.42 -2.77
CA VAL A 57 0.94 -0.42 -3.46
C VAL A 57 0.29 -0.16 -4.81
N LEU A 58 -0.13 1.09 -5.04
CA LEU A 58 -0.98 1.40 -6.19
C LEU A 58 -0.17 1.88 -7.40
N PRO A 59 -0.56 1.46 -8.63
CA PRO A 59 0.17 1.78 -9.85
C PRO A 59 0.40 3.28 -10.01
N GLY A 60 1.60 3.65 -10.47
CA GLY A 60 1.95 5.06 -10.69
C GLY A 60 2.24 5.86 -9.43
N SER A 61 2.20 5.25 -8.24
CA SER A 61 2.50 5.92 -6.97
C SER A 61 3.45 5.10 -6.09
N THR A 62 4.12 5.79 -5.16
CA THR A 62 4.86 5.17 -4.04
C THR A 62 3.99 5.04 -2.79
N ILE A 63 2.68 5.26 -2.91
CA ILE A 63 1.76 5.31 -1.79
C ILE A 63 1.38 3.88 -1.39
N VAL A 64 1.57 3.57 -0.12
CA VAL A 64 1.12 2.32 0.51
C VAL A 64 -0.14 2.60 1.31
N ILE A 65 -1.24 1.92 0.99
CA ILE A 65 -2.52 2.02 1.72
C ILE A 65 -3.04 0.64 2.12
N GLY A 66 -4.04 0.62 3.01
CA GLY A 66 -4.79 -0.60 3.32
C GLY A 66 -5.64 -1.05 2.12
N SER A 67 -5.84 -2.36 1.98
CA SER A 67 -6.56 -3.00 0.88
C SER A 67 -8.09 -3.02 1.07
N SER A 68 -8.60 -2.42 2.15
CA SER A 68 -10.03 -2.26 2.37
C SER A 68 -10.73 -1.55 1.19
N PRO A 69 -11.96 -1.95 0.80
CA PRO A 69 -12.68 -1.34 -0.33
C PRO A 69 -12.81 0.19 -0.21
N TYR A 70 -13.03 0.69 1.01
CA TYR A 70 -13.12 2.13 1.28
C TYR A 70 -11.82 2.87 0.98
N ALA A 71 -10.67 2.36 1.43
CA ALA A 71 -9.37 3.00 1.20
C ALA A 71 -9.02 3.00 -0.30
N LEU A 72 -9.31 1.91 -1.00
CA LEU A 72 -9.11 1.81 -2.44
C LEU A 72 -10.00 2.80 -3.19
N ALA A 73 -11.30 2.88 -2.86
CA ALA A 73 -12.22 3.83 -3.48
C ALA A 73 -11.76 5.28 -3.27
N LYS A 74 -11.34 5.63 -2.06
CA LYS A 74 -10.79 6.97 -1.76
C LYS A 74 -9.54 7.32 -2.54
N TYR A 75 -8.67 6.34 -2.80
CA TYR A 75 -7.52 6.57 -3.68
C TYR A 75 -7.94 6.83 -5.12
N VAL A 76 -8.89 6.04 -5.64
CA VAL A 76 -9.37 6.21 -7.02
C VAL A 76 -10.00 7.60 -7.20
N GLU A 77 -10.86 8.01 -6.27
CA GLU A 77 -11.47 9.37 -6.25
C GLU A 77 -10.40 10.48 -6.23
N GLU A 78 -9.29 10.30 -5.52
CA GLU A 78 -8.27 11.35 -5.36
C GLU A 78 -7.27 11.43 -6.52
N TYR A 79 -6.99 10.33 -7.21
CA TYR A 79 -5.86 10.25 -8.16
C TYR A 79 -6.20 9.73 -9.55
N LEU A 80 -7.38 9.13 -9.78
CA LEU A 80 -7.72 8.49 -11.05
C LEU A 80 -9.02 9.02 -11.68
N GLU A 81 -9.82 9.79 -10.96
CA GLU A 81 -10.96 10.51 -11.54
C GLU A 81 -10.51 11.89 -12.05
N ASP A 82 -10.18 11.95 -13.34
CA ASP A 82 -10.23 13.14 -14.21
C ASP A 82 -11.05 12.82 -15.47
#